data_AF-A0A2E9TBW7-F1
#
_entry.id   AF-A0A2E9TBW7-F1
#
_cell.length_a   1.000
_cell.length_b   1.000
_cell.length_c   1.000
_cell.angle_alpha   90.00
_cell.angle_beta   90.00
_cell.angle_gamma   90.00
#
_symmetry.space_group_name_H-M   'P 1'
#
loop_
_entity.id
_entity.type
_entity.pdbx_description
1 polymer ?
#
loop_
_entity_poly.entity_id
_entity_poly.type
_entity_poly.pdbx_seq_one_letter_code
_entity_poly.pdbx_strand_id
1 'polypeptide(L)'
;MPTELQGWNLGALFLPFVWGPYNRVWIGLAVLIVLLLPVPPMLGILIYGPITMYVGMRGNELAWRARKWDSVEQFRSVQGQWAKWGTICFIVFVCAILIVMSSGSA
;
A
#
# COMPACT_ATOMS: atom_id res chain seq x y z
N MET A 1 4.70 -17.69 8.78
CA MET A 1 4.18 -17.91 7.41
C MET A 1 5.19 -18.73 6.62
N PRO A 2 4.75 -19.52 5.64
CA PRO A 2 5.64 -20.14 4.65
C PRO A 2 6.56 -19.11 4.00
N THR A 3 7.81 -19.49 3.76
CA THR A 3 8.84 -18.59 3.24
C THR A 3 8.47 -18.06 1.85
N GLU A 4 7.79 -18.86 1.03
CA GLU A 4 7.37 -18.46 -0.32
C GLU A 4 6.29 -17.37 -0.36
N LEU A 5 5.67 -17.06 0.78
CA LEU A 5 4.70 -15.97 0.89
C LEU A 5 5.34 -14.65 1.35
N GLN A 6 6.60 -14.68 1.80
CA GLN A 6 7.29 -13.49 2.27
C GLN A 6 7.59 -12.55 1.11
N GLY A 7 7.59 -11.25 1.40
CA GLY A 7 7.96 -10.22 0.45
C GLY A 7 6.94 -9.11 0.33
N TRP A 8 7.12 -8.33 -0.74
CA TRP A 8 6.39 -7.11 -0.99
C TRP A 8 4.91 -7.37 -1.24
N ASN A 9 4.08 -6.44 -0.75
CA ASN A 9 2.69 -6.35 -1.12
C ASN A 9 2.40 -4.97 -1.69
N LEU A 10 2.13 -4.91 -3.00
CA LEU A 10 1.85 -3.65 -3.67
C LEU A 10 0.51 -3.04 -3.24
N GLY A 11 -0.44 -3.84 -2.76
CA GLY A 11 -1.64 -3.32 -2.12
C GLY A 11 -1.34 -2.63 -0.79
N ALA A 12 -0.44 -3.21 0.01
CA ALA A 12 0.03 -2.59 1.26
C ALA A 12 0.82 -1.29 1.00
N LEU A 13 1.58 -1.24 -0.08
CA LEU A 13 2.37 -0.07 -0.47
C LEU A 13 1.50 1.08 -1.01
N PHE A 14 0.64 0.79 -2.00
CA PHE A 14 -0.09 1.83 -2.75
C PHE A 14 -1.53 2.06 -2.26
N LEU A 15 -2.11 1.11 -1.52
CA LEU A 15 -3.45 1.21 -0.96
C LEU A 15 -3.48 0.97 0.57
N PRO A 16 -2.54 1.51 1.37
CA PRO A 16 -2.41 1.16 2.79
C PRO A 16 -3.65 1.52 3.62
N PHE A 17 -4.41 2.55 3.24
CA PHE A 17 -5.63 2.95 3.96
C PHE A 17 -6.80 1.99 3.77
N VAL A 18 -6.85 1.22 2.68
CA VAL A 18 -7.90 0.20 2.45
C VAL A 18 -7.38 -1.18 2.84
N TRP A 19 -6.16 -1.49 2.39
CA TRP A 19 -5.49 -2.75 2.68
C TRP A 19 -5.27 -2.94 4.18
N GLY A 20 -4.86 -1.88 4.90
CA GLY A 20 -4.55 -1.92 6.33
C GLY A 20 -5.74 -2.37 7.17
N PRO A 21 -6.88 -1.67 7.16
CA PRO A 21 -8.08 -2.07 7.91
C PRO A 21 -8.55 -3.49 7.60
N TYR A 22 -8.58 -3.87 6.31
CA TYR A 22 -8.97 -5.23 5.92
C TYR A 22 -8.05 -6.30 6.53
N ASN A 23 -6.74 -6.04 6.56
CA ASN A 23 -5.74 -6.97 7.09
C ASN A 23 -5.44 -6.77 8.59
N ARG A 24 -6.12 -5.84 9.28
CA ARG A 24 -5.83 -5.42 10.67
C ARG A 24 -4.42 -4.87 10.87
N VAL A 25 -3.84 -4.26 9.83
CA VAL A 25 -2.54 -3.60 9.85
C VAL A 25 -2.74 -2.08 9.88
N TRP A 26 -2.92 -1.55 11.09
CA TRP A 26 -3.37 -0.16 11.30
C TRP A 26 -2.32 0.91 11.02
N ILE A 27 -1.03 0.54 10.98
CA ILE A 27 0.05 1.45 10.57
C ILE A 27 -0.17 2.02 9.16
N GLY A 28 -0.91 1.30 8.29
CA GLY A 28 -1.32 1.81 6.99
C GLY A 28 -2.28 3.02 7.03
N LEU A 29 -2.96 3.25 8.16
CA LEU A 29 -3.82 4.42 8.36
C LEU A 29 -3.04 5.71 8.67
N ALA A 30 -1.75 5.63 8.97
CA ALA A 30 -0.91 6.83 9.16
C ALA A 30 -0.92 7.74 7.92
N VAL A 31 -1.26 7.21 6.73
CA VAL A 31 -1.49 8.05 5.53
C VAL A 31 -2.56 9.10 5.75
N LEU A 32 -3.64 8.78 6.49
CA LEU A 32 -4.77 9.69 6.65
C LEU A 32 -4.37 10.91 7.46
N ILE A 33 -3.39 10.78 8.36
CA ILE A 33 -2.82 11.91 9.09
C ILE A 33 -2.19 12.90 8.11
N VAL A 34 -1.37 12.40 7.18
CA VAL A 34 -0.71 13.25 6.16
C VAL A 34 -1.71 13.85 5.18
N LEU A 35 -2.77 13.12 4.83
CA LEU A 35 -3.78 13.55 3.86
C LEU A 35 -4.75 14.59 4.43
N LEU A 36 -5.00 14.56 5.75
CA LEU A 36 -5.97 15.43 6.43
C LEU A 36 -5.35 16.67 7.08
N LEU A 37 -4.06 16.65 7.40
CA LEU A 37 -3.34 17.80 7.93
C LEU A 37 -2.84 18.72 6.79
N PRO A 38 -2.79 20.04 6.99
CA PRO A 38 -2.22 20.99 6.03
C PRO A 38 -0.68 20.92 6.04
N VAL A 39 -0.13 19.76 5.68
CA VAL A 39 1.31 19.51 5.63
C VAL A 39 1.83 19.88 4.23
N PRO A 40 2.97 20.61 4.13
CA PRO A 40 3.61 20.84 2.84
C PRO A 40 3.90 19.50 2.12
N PRO A 41 3.67 19.39 0.80
CA PRO A 41 3.79 18.12 0.07
C PRO A 41 5.12 17.38 0.29
N MET A 42 6.25 18.09 0.30
CA MET A 42 7.57 17.48 0.55
C MET A 42 7.69 16.85 1.94
N LEU A 43 7.17 17.53 2.97
CA LEU A 43 7.21 17.01 4.33
C LEU A 43 6.26 15.81 4.48
N GLY A 44 5.12 15.85 3.79
CA GLY A 44 4.21 14.71 3.68
C GLY A 44 4.91 13.48 3.10
N ILE A 45 5.66 13.63 2.00
CA ILE A 45 6.43 12.54 1.38
C ILE A 45 7.52 12.02 2.33
N LEU A 46 8.24 12.90 3.04
CA LEU A 46 9.31 12.50 3.96
C LEU A 46 8.80 11.66 5.13
N ILE A 47 7.62 11.98 5.66
CA ILE A 47 7.00 11.24 6.76
C ILE A 47 6.36 9.95 6.24
N TYR A 48 5.63 10.04 5.13
CA TYR A 48 4.78 8.96 4.63
C TYR A 48 5.54 7.90 3.82
N GLY A 49 6.54 8.31 3.06
CA GLY A 49 7.34 7.44 2.19
C GLY A 49 7.97 6.27 2.96
N PRO A 50 8.71 6.52 4.06
CA PRO A 50 9.29 5.46 4.86
C PRO A 50 8.26 4.49 5.45
N ILE A 51 7.10 5.01 5.90
CA ILE A 51 6.03 4.20 6.50
C ILE A 51 5.44 3.25 5.46
N THR A 52 5.09 3.75 4.28
CA THR A 52 4.54 2.90 3.20
C THR A 52 5.54 1.92 2.65
N MET A 53 6.80 2.30 2.52
CA MET A 53 7.87 1.39 2.12
C MET A 53 8.00 0.25 3.13
N TYR A 54 8.03 0.53 4.43
CA TYR A 54 8.07 -0.48 5.47
C TYR A 54 6.85 -1.42 5.41
N VAL A 55 5.65 -0.85 5.29
CA VAL A 55 4.39 -1.61 5.20
C VAL A 55 4.31 -2.41 3.90
N GLY A 56 4.82 -1.88 2.79
CA GLY A 56 4.91 -2.55 1.51
C GLY A 56 5.86 -3.74 1.54
N MET A 57 7.10 -3.53 2.00
CA MET A 57 8.15 -4.55 2.12
C MET A 57 7.74 -5.73 3.00
N ARG A 58 7.01 -5.46 4.09
CA ARG A 58 6.59 -6.46 5.06
C ARG A 58 5.09 -6.75 5.01
N GLY A 59 4.39 -6.33 3.97
CA GLY A 59 2.92 -6.34 3.94
C GLY A 59 2.33 -7.72 4.17
N ASN A 60 2.86 -8.74 3.48
CA ASN A 60 2.39 -10.11 3.68
C ASN A 60 2.66 -10.62 5.10
N GLU A 61 3.83 -10.30 5.67
CA GLU A 61 4.17 -10.70 7.04
C GLU A 61 3.27 -10.03 8.08
N LEU A 62 3.03 -8.73 7.94
CA LEU A 62 2.15 -7.95 8.81
C LEU A 62 0.72 -8.50 8.75
N ALA A 63 0.17 -8.70 7.55
CA ALA A 63 -1.17 -9.24 7.35
C ALA A 63 -1.32 -10.69 7.88
N TRP A 64 -0.28 -11.51 7.70
CA TRP A 64 -0.27 -12.89 8.21
C TRP A 64 -0.36 -12.92 9.73
N ARG A 65 0.37 -12.04 10.42
CA ARG A 65 0.41 -11.97 11.88
C ARG A 65 -0.81 -11.28 12.50
N ALA A 66 -1.43 -10.34 11.79
CA ALA A 66 -2.46 -9.46 12.33
C ALA A 66 -3.87 -10.08 12.40
N ARG A 67 -4.14 -11.17 11.67
CA ARG A 67 -5.43 -11.89 11.74
C ARG A 67 -5.27 -13.38 11.49
N LYS A 68 -6.30 -14.16 11.84
CA LYS A 68 -6.38 -15.59 11.51
C LYS A 68 -6.74 -15.77 10.03
N TRP A 69 -6.15 -16.79 9.41
CA TRP A 69 -6.38 -17.20 8.04
C TRP A 69 -6.74 -18.68 8.06
N ASP A 70 -7.73 -19.06 7.25
CA ASP A 70 -8.25 -20.42 7.20
C ASP A 70 -7.24 -21.36 6.53
N SER A 71 -6.49 -20.86 5.55
CA SER A 71 -5.40 -21.58 4.92
C SER A 71 -4.34 -20.67 4.29
N VAL A 72 -3.21 -21.27 3.92
CA VAL A 72 -2.12 -20.62 3.17
C VAL A 72 -2.61 -20.17 1.78
N GLU A 73 -3.46 -20.96 1.14
CA GLU A 73 -4.03 -20.70 -0.19
C GLU A 73 -5.02 -19.54 -0.14
N GLN A 74 -5.87 -19.48 0.90
CA GLN A 74 -6.77 -18.36 1.12
C GLN A 74 -5.96 -17.07 1.28
N PHE A 75 -4.90 -17.09 2.10
CA PHE A 75 -4.01 -15.94 2.27
C PHE A 75 -3.37 -15.51 0.95
N ARG A 76 -2.80 -16.46 0.20
CA ARG A 76 -2.15 -16.21 -1.09
C ARG A 76 -3.13 -15.59 -2.09
N SER A 77 -4.35 -16.12 -2.18
CA SER A 77 -5.39 -15.59 -3.07
C SER A 77 -5.74 -14.14 -2.72
N VAL A 78 -5.97 -13.86 -1.43
CA VAL A 78 -6.35 -12.53 -0.97
C VAL A 78 -5.21 -11.52 -1.14
N GLN A 79 -3.99 -11.84 -0.71
CA GLN A 79 -2.85 -10.94 -0.89
C GLN A 79 -2.47 -10.76 -2.36
N GLY A 80 -2.65 -11.80 -3.20
CA GLY A 80 -2.46 -11.70 -4.64
C GLY A 80 -3.43 -10.71 -5.29
N GLN A 81 -4.71 -10.72 -4.88
CA GLN A 81 -5.68 -9.73 -5.34
C GLN A 81 -5.30 -8.31 -4.89
N TRP A 82 -4.87 -8.14 -3.63
CA TRP A 82 -4.39 -6.84 -3.15
C TRP A 82 -3.18 -6.34 -3.92
N ALA A 83 -2.20 -7.20 -4.21
CA ALA A 83 -1.04 -6.85 -5.01
C ALA A 83 -1.45 -6.43 -6.44
N LYS A 84 -2.41 -7.14 -7.06
CA LYS A 84 -2.96 -6.78 -8.38
C LYS A 84 -3.61 -5.40 -8.34
N TRP A 85 -4.50 -5.13 -7.40
CA TRP A 85 -5.17 -3.84 -7.27
C TRP A 85 -4.18 -2.70 -6.97
N GLY A 86 -3.21 -2.92 -6.08
CA GLY A 86 -2.14 -1.97 -5.81
C GLY A 86 -1.34 -1.63 -7.07
N THR A 87 -1.03 -2.63 -7.90
CA THR A 87 -0.34 -2.43 -9.19
C THR A 87 -1.17 -1.59 -10.16
N ILE A 88 -2.47 -1.90 -10.30
CA ILE A 88 -3.38 -1.13 -11.18
C ILE A 88 -3.45 0.32 -10.73
N CYS A 89 -3.65 0.56 -9.43
CA CYS A 89 -3.72 1.92 -8.88
C CYS A 89 -2.41 2.69 -9.08
N PHE A 90 -1.26 2.03 -8.93
CA PHE A 90 0.03 2.66 -9.22
C PHE A 90 0.17 3.08 -10.68
N ILE A 91 -0.20 2.20 -11.63
CA ILE A 91 -0.15 2.52 -13.07
C ILE A 91 -1.07 3.70 -13.38
N VAL A 92 -2.31 3.68 -12.88
CA VAL A 92 -3.27 4.78 -13.08
C VAL A 92 -2.74 6.09 -12.53
N PHE A 93 -2.14 6.08 -11.34
CA PHE A 93 -1.54 7.26 -10.73
C PHE A 93 -0.39 7.84 -11.56
N VAL A 94 0.54 6.99 -12.03
CA VAL A 94 1.65 7.41 -12.89
C VAL A 94 1.12 7.98 -14.20
N CYS A 95 0.17 7.32 -14.86
CA CYS A 95 -0.45 7.83 -16.09
C CYS A 95 -1.12 9.20 -15.89
N ALA A 96 -1.86 9.37 -14.79
CA ALA A 96 -2.49 10.64 -14.47
C ALA A 96 -1.46 11.78 -14.29
N ILE A 97 -0.36 11.53 -13.58
CA ILE A 97 0.73 12.50 -13.44
C ILE A 97 1.31 12.87 -14.80
N LEU A 98 1.62 11.88 -15.64
CA LEU A 98 2.20 12.13 -16.97
C LEU A 98 1.27 12.96 -17.86
N ILE A 99 -0.04 12.68 -17.84
CA ILE A 99 -1.04 13.46 -18.57
C ILE A 99 -1.04 14.91 -18.08
N VAL A 100 -1.09 15.14 -16.77
CA VAL A 100 -1.08 16.50 -16.19
C VAL A 100 0.19 17.26 -16.59
N MET A 101 1.37 16.62 -16.50
CA MET A 101 2.64 17.22 -16.89
C MET A 101 2.67 17.58 -18.38
N SER A 102 2.13 16.72 -19.24
CA SER A 102 2.06 17.00 -20.69
C SER A 102 1.10 18.16 -21.02
N SER A 103 0.02 18.32 -20.24
CA SER A 103 -0.97 19.37 -20.45
C SER A 103 -0.57 20.74 -19.92
N GLY A 104 0.30 20.81 -18.90
CA GLY A 104 0.83 22.08 -18.36
C GLY A 104 2.00 22.66 -19.14
N SER A 105 2.36 22.05 -20.28
CA SER A 105 3.47 22.46 -21.16
C SER A 105 3.03 23.31 -22.35
N ALA A 106 1.77 23.76 -22.39
CA ALA A 106 1.15 24.56 -23.44
C ALA A 106 0.73 25.94 -22.91
#